data_AF-A0A1V0FYF5-F1
#
_entry.id   AF-A0A1V0FYF5-F1
#
_cell.length_a   1.000
_cell.length_b   1.000
_cell.length_c   1.000
_cell.angle_alpha   90.00
_cell.angle_beta   90.00
_cell.angle_gamma   90.00
#
_symmetry.space_group_name_H-M   'P 1'
#
loop_
_entity.id
_entity.type
_entity.pdbx_description
1 polymer ?
#
loop_
_entity_poly.entity_id
_entity_poly.type
_entity_poly.pdbx_seq_one_letter_code
_entity_poly.pdbx_strand_id
1 'polypeptide(L)'
;MVQKTAFLKFAVLTNKEVIRGTQAGNAKPARGSVKAIFKILVPLMVVQYAGAADNSMSEAIATSTRQLSTNYKNMAVSLKVAAAGLEEAQNENRKLTAKLNLLLLIAPDYTQAIQIILALIERRTAAAQRKATHLLIKGPAAVATEAYAAGRIDEFVAIWRQAPGNDKSTNACIKPSAGGNYKPAFEAACKAPDYNSQQSTEQTLSAIAEAQLPSSAALAAQATDCKLATNGLTNYIGRPGNTQAIKWGDGILTADAIDDLRAASWSDNIPKNPSLTQRKRA
;
A
#
# COMPACT_ATOMS: atom_id res chain seq x y z
N MET A 1 49.47 28.18 26.48
CA MET A 1 49.29 26.93 25.69
C MET A 1 47.99 26.28 26.14
N VAL A 2 46.79 26.70 25.69
CA VAL A 2 46.17 26.63 24.35
C VAL A 2 46.08 25.22 23.78
N GLN A 3 45.39 24.30 24.47
CA GLN A 3 44.84 23.06 23.85
C GLN A 3 43.75 22.35 24.69
N LYS A 4 42.87 23.10 25.39
CA LYS A 4 41.82 22.48 26.25
C LYS A 4 40.37 22.72 25.81
N THR A 5 40.13 23.38 24.67
CA THR A 5 38.76 23.80 24.28
C THR A 5 38.21 23.13 23.02
N ALA A 6 38.95 22.19 22.40
CA ALA A 6 38.57 21.60 21.12
C ALA A 6 37.82 20.25 21.22
N PHE A 7 37.95 19.50 22.32
CA PHE A 7 37.42 18.13 22.40
C PHE A 7 35.93 18.03 22.79
N LEU A 8 35.37 19.02 23.49
CA LEU A 8 33.93 19.00 23.84
C LEU A 8 33.01 19.40 22.68
N LYS A 9 33.54 19.97 21.58
CA LYS A 9 32.74 20.27 20.38
C LYS A 9 32.48 19.04 19.50
N PHE A 10 33.28 17.98 19.63
CA PHE A 10 33.10 16.77 18.81
C PHE A 10 32.02 15.82 19.34
N ALA A 11 31.66 15.88 20.63
CA ALA A 11 30.66 15.00 21.24
C ALA A 11 29.22 15.51 21.12
N VAL A 12 29.01 16.78 20.76
CA VAL A 12 27.65 17.37 20.57
C VAL A 12 27.28 17.45 19.08
N LEU A 13 28.24 17.29 18.16
CA LEU A 13 27.99 17.42 16.71
C LEU A 13 27.63 16.11 15.98
N THR A 14 27.77 14.93 16.60
CA THR A 14 27.41 13.65 15.94
C THR A 14 26.01 13.14 16.26
N ASN A 15 25.22 13.84 17.08
CA ASN A 15 23.83 13.48 17.39
C ASN A 15 22.78 14.27 16.59
N LYS A 16 23.21 15.11 15.63
CA LYS A 16 22.30 15.89 14.76
C LYS A 16 22.32 15.52 13.28
N GLU A 17 23.21 14.63 12.83
CA GLU A 17 23.36 14.29 11.41
C GLU A 17 22.95 12.86 11.01
N VAL A 18 22.48 12.02 11.93
CA VAL A 18 21.82 10.74 11.57
C VAL A 18 20.29 10.87 11.52
N ILE A 19 19.77 12.09 11.76
CA ILE A 19 18.36 12.44 11.57
C ILE A 19 18.28 13.70 10.69
N ARG A 20 18.79 13.63 9.46
CA ARG A 20 18.31 14.38 8.27
C ARG A 20 19.23 14.19 7.05
N GLY A 21 18.76 13.36 6.14
CA GLY A 21 18.93 13.47 4.68
C GLY A 21 17.79 12.63 4.11
N THR A 22 16.70 13.18 3.60
CA THR A 22 16.64 14.17 2.52
C THR A 22 15.48 15.16 2.74
N GLN A 23 15.79 16.43 2.99
CA GLN A 23 14.91 17.55 2.63
C GLN A 23 15.79 18.67 2.10
N ALA A 24 15.56 19.03 0.83
CA ALA A 24 16.02 20.26 0.23
C ALA A 24 14.81 20.94 -0.41
N GLY A 25 14.59 22.22 -0.08
CA GLY A 25 13.61 23.08 -0.75
C GLY A 25 12.87 24.03 0.21
N ASN A 26 13.57 25.06 0.70
CA ASN A 26 12.98 26.18 1.43
C ASN A 26 12.07 27.02 0.52
N ALA A 27 10.83 27.26 0.95
CA ALA A 27 10.15 28.54 0.81
C ALA A 27 9.06 28.67 1.89
N LYS A 28 9.19 29.67 2.77
CA LYS A 28 8.08 30.22 3.57
C LYS A 28 8.04 31.71 3.25
N PRO A 29 6.88 32.26 2.89
CA PRO A 29 5.89 32.73 3.87
C PRO A 29 4.48 32.19 3.49
N ALA A 30 3.40 32.28 4.24
CA ALA A 30 3.00 33.10 5.36
C ALA A 30 2.05 32.30 6.27
N ARG A 31 1.97 32.69 7.56
CA ARG A 31 0.94 32.22 8.49
C ARG A 31 -0.37 32.94 8.14
N GLY A 32 -1.44 32.17 7.97
CA GLY A 32 -2.81 32.64 7.81
C GLY A 32 -3.43 32.16 6.50
N SER A 33 -4.60 31.52 6.58
CA SER A 33 -5.54 31.28 5.46
C SER A 33 -5.53 29.95 4.69
N VAL A 34 -4.93 28.85 5.18
CA VAL A 34 -5.05 27.52 4.50
C VAL A 34 -6.11 26.59 5.14
N LYS A 35 -6.64 26.95 6.31
CA LYS A 35 -7.74 26.18 6.97
C LYS A 35 -9.13 26.39 6.35
N ALA A 36 -9.25 27.17 5.27
CA ALA A 36 -10.55 27.55 4.68
C ALA A 36 -10.69 27.30 3.17
N ILE A 37 -9.69 26.74 2.46
CA ILE A 37 -9.72 26.63 0.99
C ILE A 37 -9.91 25.20 0.47
N PHE A 38 -9.78 24.16 1.30
CA PHE A 38 -10.13 22.77 0.92
C PHE A 38 -11.57 22.37 1.31
N LYS A 39 -12.50 23.33 1.27
CA LYS A 39 -13.94 23.12 1.48
C LYS A 39 -14.82 23.59 0.32
N ILE A 40 -14.23 24.03 -0.78
CA ILE A 40 -14.98 24.51 -1.96
C ILE A 40 -14.32 23.88 -3.19
N LEU A 41 -15.14 23.26 -4.04
CA LEU A 41 -14.84 22.50 -5.27
C LEU A 41 -14.75 20.97 -5.14
N VAL A 42 -15.69 20.39 -4.39
CA VAL A 42 -16.44 19.25 -4.97
C VAL A 42 -17.59 19.89 -5.73
N PRO A 43 -17.64 19.89 -7.08
CA PRO A 43 -18.90 20.13 -7.74
C PRO A 43 -19.80 18.95 -7.36
N LEU A 44 -20.77 19.27 -6.52
CA LEU A 44 -22.01 18.57 -6.32
C LEU A 44 -22.70 18.45 -7.70
N MET A 45 -22.25 17.52 -8.54
CA MET A 45 -23.07 17.01 -9.63
C MET A 45 -23.91 15.88 -9.04
N VAL A 46 -25.04 16.25 -8.48
CA VAL A 46 -26.21 15.37 -8.51
C VAL A 46 -26.62 15.30 -9.99
N VAL A 47 -26.02 14.36 -10.72
CA VAL A 47 -26.57 13.95 -12.01
C VAL A 47 -27.83 13.17 -11.69
N GLN A 48 -28.96 13.70 -12.16
CA GLN A 48 -30.22 12.98 -12.18
C GLN A 48 -30.02 11.70 -13.01
N TYR A 49 -30.08 10.54 -12.36
CA TYR A 49 -30.09 9.25 -13.05
C TYR A 49 -31.47 9.03 -13.68
N ALA A 50 -31.62 9.43 -14.93
CA ALA A 50 -32.53 8.73 -15.84
C ALA A 50 -31.94 7.33 -16.08
N GLY A 51 -32.77 6.29 -15.94
CA GLY A 51 -32.33 4.90 -15.87
C GLY A 51 -31.41 4.47 -17.01
N ALA A 52 -30.21 4.01 -16.65
CA ALA A 52 -29.29 3.32 -17.53
C ALA A 52 -28.86 2.01 -16.84
N ALA A 53 -28.84 0.90 -17.58
CA ALA A 53 -28.44 -0.41 -17.07
C ALA A 53 -26.92 -0.42 -16.76
N ASP A 54 -26.58 -0.46 -15.48
CA ASP A 54 -25.21 -0.38 -14.95
C ASP A 54 -24.47 -1.73 -15.02
N ASN A 55 -24.10 -2.16 -16.22
CA ASN A 55 -23.64 -3.53 -16.40
C ASN A 55 -22.12 -3.64 -16.57
N SER A 56 -21.30 -2.60 -16.34
CA SER A 56 -19.83 -2.75 -16.46
C SER A 56 -19.04 -1.91 -15.48
N MET A 57 -17.83 -2.37 -15.22
CA MET A 57 -16.85 -1.64 -14.43
C MET A 57 -16.25 -0.52 -15.26
N SER A 58 -16.20 0.70 -14.72
CA SER A 58 -15.42 1.75 -15.34
C SER A 58 -13.92 1.44 -15.24
N GLU A 59 -13.16 1.86 -16.26
CA GLU A 59 -11.70 1.77 -16.23
C GLU A 59 -11.06 2.43 -15.00
N ALA A 60 -11.67 3.50 -14.46
CA ALA A 60 -11.20 4.17 -13.26
C ALA A 60 -11.34 3.28 -12.00
N ILE A 61 -12.46 2.57 -11.87
CA ILE A 61 -12.66 1.57 -10.81
C ILE A 61 -11.65 0.43 -10.95
N ALA A 62 -11.47 -0.07 -12.17
CA ALA A 62 -10.52 -1.16 -12.41
C ALA A 62 -9.08 -0.74 -12.09
N THR A 63 -8.72 0.51 -12.40
CA THR A 63 -7.40 1.09 -12.11
C THR A 63 -7.15 1.22 -10.60
N SER A 64 -8.10 1.79 -9.86
CA SER A 64 -7.99 1.94 -8.39
C SER A 64 -7.96 0.57 -7.68
N THR A 65 -8.77 -0.37 -8.14
CA THR A 65 -8.76 -1.76 -7.66
C THR A 65 -7.38 -2.42 -7.88
N ARG A 66 -6.77 -2.22 -9.04
CA ARG A 66 -5.40 -2.70 -9.32
C ARG A 66 -4.34 -2.00 -8.49
N GLN A 67 -4.46 -0.70 -8.25
CA GLN A 67 -3.57 0.03 -7.36
C GLN A 67 -3.60 -0.51 -5.94
N LEU A 68 -4.77 -0.91 -5.43
CA LEU A 68 -4.88 -1.58 -4.13
C LEU A 68 -4.09 -2.89 -4.11
N SER A 69 -4.23 -3.73 -5.14
CA SER A 69 -3.42 -4.96 -5.30
C SER A 69 -1.92 -4.67 -5.30
N THR A 70 -1.48 -3.63 -6.01
CA THR A 70 -0.07 -3.21 -6.02
C THR A 70 0.41 -2.77 -4.64
N ASN A 71 -0.39 -2.01 -3.90
CA ASN A 71 -0.05 -1.61 -2.53
C ASN A 71 0.14 -2.83 -1.61
N TYR A 72 -0.71 -3.86 -1.75
CA TYR A 72 -0.57 -5.11 -0.99
C TYR A 72 0.70 -5.89 -1.36
N LYS A 73 1.04 -5.99 -2.64
CA LYS A 73 2.28 -6.66 -3.07
C LYS A 73 3.53 -5.92 -2.61
N ASN A 74 3.48 -4.59 -2.53
CA ASN A 74 4.58 -3.77 -2.01
C ASN A 74 4.90 -4.04 -0.53
N MET A 75 4.01 -4.72 0.20
CA MET A 75 4.32 -5.18 1.56
C MET A 75 5.56 -6.08 1.58
N ALA A 76 5.74 -6.95 0.58
CA ALA A 76 6.92 -7.80 0.46
C ALA A 76 8.21 -6.99 0.28
N VAL A 77 8.15 -5.95 -0.56
CA VAL A 77 9.27 -5.01 -0.79
C VAL A 77 9.63 -4.29 0.51
N SER A 78 8.61 -3.80 1.22
CA SER A 78 8.82 -3.08 2.48
C SER A 78 9.37 -3.96 3.60
N LEU A 79 8.98 -5.24 3.65
CA LEU A 79 9.53 -6.22 4.60
C LEU A 79 11.01 -6.50 4.31
N LYS A 80 11.37 -6.67 3.03
CA LYS A 80 12.76 -6.83 2.59
C LYS A 80 13.62 -5.63 3.00
N VAL A 81 13.13 -4.41 2.78
CA VAL A 81 13.83 -3.17 3.18
C VAL A 81 13.99 -3.09 4.70
N ALA A 82 12.94 -3.43 5.46
CA ALA A 82 12.99 -3.43 6.93
C ALA A 82 14.00 -4.46 7.46
N ALA A 83 14.06 -5.65 6.86
CA ALA A 83 15.02 -6.69 7.22
C ALA A 83 16.47 -6.24 6.92
N ALA A 84 16.72 -5.70 5.72
CA ALA A 84 18.03 -5.19 5.34
C ALA A 84 18.51 -4.05 6.25
N GLY A 85 17.62 -3.12 6.62
CA GLY A 85 17.96 -2.03 7.53
C GLY A 85 18.31 -2.50 8.96
N LEU A 86 17.73 -3.61 9.42
CA LEU A 86 18.12 -4.20 10.71
C LEU A 86 19.48 -4.90 10.63
N GLU A 87 19.77 -5.59 9.53
CA GLU A 87 21.09 -6.20 9.30
C GLU A 87 22.18 -5.13 9.24
N GLU A 88 21.93 -4.04 8.52
CA GLU A 88 22.84 -2.89 8.45
C GLU A 88 23.07 -2.28 9.84
N ALA A 89 22.00 -2.08 10.62
CA ALA A 89 22.13 -1.56 11.99
C ALA A 89 22.95 -2.49 12.89
N GLN A 90 22.81 -3.81 12.76
CA GLN A 90 23.62 -4.78 13.49
C GLN A 90 25.10 -4.72 13.07
N ASN A 91 25.37 -4.62 11.77
CA ASN A 91 26.72 -4.52 11.24
C ASN A 91 27.40 -3.22 11.69
N GLU A 92 26.70 -2.09 11.67
CA GLU A 92 27.22 -0.82 12.16
C GLU A 92 27.47 -0.82 13.67
N ASN A 93 26.58 -1.42 14.47
CA ASN A 93 26.80 -1.59 15.91
C ASN A 93 28.03 -2.47 16.21
N ARG A 94 28.26 -3.55 15.44
CA ARG A 94 29.45 -4.40 15.57
C ARG A 94 30.73 -3.63 15.24
N LYS A 95 30.75 -2.88 14.13
CA LYS A 95 31.89 -2.04 13.75
C LYS A 95 32.17 -0.99 14.81
N LEU A 96 31.14 -0.34 15.35
CA LEU A 96 31.30 0.69 16.38
C LEU A 96 31.83 0.12 17.69
N THR A 97 31.34 -1.06 18.10
CA THR A 97 31.86 -1.80 19.27
C THR A 97 33.35 -2.09 19.11
N ALA A 98 33.77 -2.59 17.95
CA ALA A 98 35.19 -2.87 17.67
C ALA A 98 36.04 -1.59 17.74
N LYS A 99 35.58 -0.47 17.16
CA LYS A 99 36.26 0.83 17.24
C LYS A 99 36.40 1.33 18.67
N LEU A 100 35.37 1.17 19.50
CA LEU A 100 35.40 1.60 20.90
C LEU A 100 36.30 0.71 21.76
N ASN A 101 36.34 -0.59 21.50
CA ASN A 101 37.27 -1.51 22.15
C ASN A 101 38.73 -1.14 21.82
N LEU A 102 39.02 -0.79 20.57
CA LEU A 102 40.33 -0.25 20.18
C LEU A 102 40.63 1.07 20.89
N LEU A 103 39.64 1.96 21.01
CA LEU A 103 39.80 3.24 21.70
C LEU A 103 40.13 3.09 23.19
N LEU A 104 39.57 2.07 23.87
CA LEU A 104 39.92 1.73 25.26
C LEU A 104 41.39 1.37 25.43
N LEU A 105 42.00 0.73 24.43
CA LEU A 105 43.42 0.34 24.45
C LEU A 105 44.36 1.53 24.28
N ILE A 106 43.99 2.50 23.43
CA ILE A 106 44.87 3.65 23.09
C ILE A 106 44.59 4.90 23.93
N ALA A 107 43.42 5.02 24.55
CA ALA A 107 42.99 6.22 25.28
C ALA A 107 42.27 5.85 26.59
N PRO A 108 42.97 5.24 27.56
CA PRO A 108 42.38 4.71 28.79
C PRO A 108 41.73 5.79 29.67
N ASP A 109 42.16 7.03 29.56
CA ASP A 109 41.60 8.17 30.31
C ASP A 109 40.12 8.44 29.99
N TYR A 110 39.61 7.93 28.86
CA TYR A 110 38.21 8.08 28.43
C TYR A 110 37.35 6.86 28.75
N THR A 111 37.84 5.90 29.55
CA THR A 111 37.17 4.62 29.82
C THR A 111 35.71 4.77 30.21
N GLN A 112 35.38 5.71 31.12
CA GLN A 112 34.02 5.91 31.58
C GLN A 112 33.08 6.39 30.47
N ALA A 113 33.53 7.32 29.62
CA ALA A 113 32.74 7.80 28.48
C ALA A 113 32.53 6.69 27.43
N ILE A 114 33.57 5.90 27.16
CA ILE A 114 33.49 4.79 26.22
C ILE A 114 32.54 3.69 26.73
N GLN A 115 32.59 3.36 28.02
CA GLN A 115 31.67 2.41 28.66
C GLN A 115 30.19 2.83 28.52
N ILE A 116 29.88 4.12 28.65
CA ILE A 116 28.52 4.65 28.44
C ILE A 116 28.07 4.42 26.99
N ILE A 117 28.95 4.66 26.01
CA ILE A 117 28.63 4.46 24.60
C ILE A 117 28.47 2.97 24.28
N LEU A 118 29.32 2.10 24.83
CA LEU A 118 29.19 0.64 24.70
C LEU A 118 27.84 0.16 25.25
N ALA A 119 27.44 0.60 26.44
CA ALA A 119 26.13 0.26 27.00
C ALA A 119 24.96 0.75 26.13
N LEU A 120 25.09 1.91 25.48
CA LEU A 120 24.11 2.39 24.51
C LEU A 120 24.04 1.48 23.26
N ILE A 121 25.19 1.05 22.74
CA ILE A 121 25.27 0.16 21.57
C ILE A 121 24.69 -1.21 21.89
N GLU A 122 24.94 -1.75 23.09
CA GLU A 122 24.34 -3.00 23.56
C GLU A 122 22.82 -2.90 23.58
N ARG A 123 22.26 -1.81 24.13
CA ARG A 123 20.81 -1.57 24.12
C ARG A 123 20.26 -1.47 22.70
N ARG A 124 20.95 -0.78 21.79
CA ARG A 124 20.56 -0.67 20.38
C ARG A 124 20.60 -2.02 19.67
N THR A 125 21.63 -2.82 19.92
CA THR A 125 21.80 -4.16 19.37
C THR A 125 20.69 -5.09 19.85
N ALA A 126 20.39 -5.10 21.15
CA ALA A 126 19.29 -5.87 21.72
C ALA A 126 17.91 -5.44 21.18
N ALA A 127 17.71 -4.13 20.93
CA ALA A 127 16.49 -3.64 20.31
C ALA A 127 16.37 -4.08 18.83
N ALA A 128 17.46 -3.99 18.06
CA ALA A 128 17.49 -4.45 16.67
C ALA A 128 17.25 -5.97 16.57
N GLN A 129 17.87 -6.76 17.45
CA GLN A 129 17.65 -8.21 17.52
C GLN A 129 16.19 -8.56 17.80
N ARG A 130 15.55 -7.90 18.79
CA ARG A 130 14.13 -8.11 19.09
C ARG A 130 13.22 -7.79 17.90
N LYS A 131 13.51 -6.69 17.19
CA LYS A 131 12.77 -6.33 15.97
C LYS A 131 12.99 -7.35 14.85
N ALA A 132 14.22 -7.83 14.65
CA ALA A 132 14.53 -8.83 13.63
C ALA A 132 13.81 -10.15 13.90
N THR A 133 13.84 -10.63 15.15
CA THR A 133 13.09 -11.82 15.56
C THR A 133 11.59 -11.64 15.35
N HIS A 134 11.04 -10.48 15.69
CA HIS A 134 9.63 -10.19 15.45
C HIS A 134 9.28 -10.22 13.95
N LEU A 135 10.09 -9.57 13.11
CA LEU A 135 9.88 -9.56 11.65
C LEU A 135 10.03 -10.96 11.04
N LEU A 136 10.95 -11.79 11.51
CA LEU A 136 11.09 -13.17 11.03
C LEU A 136 9.88 -14.04 11.39
N ILE A 137 9.30 -13.84 12.58
CA ILE A 137 8.16 -14.65 13.05
C ILE A 137 6.83 -14.18 12.42
N LYS A 138 6.62 -12.87 12.32
CA LYS A 138 5.32 -12.28 11.93
C LYS A 138 5.29 -11.74 10.50
N GLY A 139 6.43 -11.29 9.98
CA GLY A 139 6.56 -10.66 8.67
C GLY A 139 6.08 -11.54 7.52
N PRO A 140 6.56 -12.80 7.38
CA PRO A 140 6.14 -13.67 6.29
C PRO A 140 4.63 -13.93 6.27
N ALA A 141 4.00 -14.14 7.44
CA ALA A 141 2.57 -14.37 7.53
C ALA A 141 1.76 -13.12 7.12
N ALA A 142 2.19 -11.94 7.55
CA ALA A 142 1.57 -10.68 7.14
C ALA A 142 1.70 -10.44 5.62
N VAL A 143 2.90 -10.66 5.05
CA VAL A 143 3.13 -10.54 3.61
C VAL A 143 2.30 -11.56 2.82
N ALA A 144 2.25 -12.82 3.26
CA ALA A 144 1.46 -13.85 2.58
C ALA A 144 -0.03 -13.51 2.56
N THR A 145 -0.51 -12.91 3.63
CA THR A 145 -1.91 -12.45 3.76
C THR A 145 -2.22 -11.33 2.77
N GLU A 146 -1.37 -10.31 2.69
CA GLU A 146 -1.55 -9.21 1.74
C GLU A 146 -1.37 -9.69 0.28
N ALA A 147 -0.40 -10.59 0.03
CA ALA A 147 -0.19 -11.20 -1.28
C ALA A 147 -1.39 -12.04 -1.73
N TYR A 148 -2.03 -12.78 -0.81
CA TYR A 148 -3.25 -13.52 -1.10
C TYR A 148 -4.38 -12.58 -1.53
N ALA A 149 -4.61 -11.51 -0.78
CA ALA A 149 -5.62 -10.51 -1.13
C ALA A 149 -5.32 -9.85 -2.49
N ALA A 150 -4.05 -9.51 -2.75
CA ALA A 150 -3.62 -8.97 -4.03
C ALA A 150 -3.90 -9.95 -5.19
N GLY A 151 -3.64 -11.24 -5.00
CA GLY A 151 -3.92 -12.29 -5.98
C GLY A 151 -5.41 -12.40 -6.31
N ARG A 152 -6.29 -12.35 -5.29
CA ARG A 152 -7.76 -12.37 -5.49
C ARG A 152 -8.25 -11.14 -6.26
N ILE A 153 -7.67 -9.97 -5.99
CA ILE A 153 -7.97 -8.74 -6.72
C ILE A 153 -7.47 -8.82 -8.17
N ASP A 154 -6.26 -9.35 -8.36
CA ASP A 154 -5.66 -9.47 -9.68
C ASP A 154 -6.43 -10.41 -10.59
N GLU A 155 -6.85 -11.55 -10.07
CA GLU A 155 -7.68 -12.53 -10.75
C GLU A 155 -9.02 -11.91 -11.16
N PHE A 156 -9.69 -11.25 -10.21
CA PHE A 156 -10.96 -10.56 -10.47
C PHE A 156 -10.83 -9.58 -11.65
N VAL A 157 -9.89 -8.64 -11.59
CA VAL A 157 -9.73 -7.66 -12.66
C VAL A 157 -9.21 -8.32 -13.95
N ALA A 158 -8.43 -9.40 -13.86
CA ALA A 158 -7.91 -10.10 -15.05
C ALA A 158 -9.05 -10.79 -15.82
N ILE A 159 -9.95 -11.49 -15.14
CA ILE A 159 -11.12 -12.14 -15.73
C ILE A 159 -12.01 -11.08 -16.40
N TRP A 160 -12.30 -9.98 -15.69
CA TRP A 160 -13.13 -8.90 -16.23
C TRP A 160 -12.47 -8.19 -17.41
N ARG A 161 -11.13 -8.03 -17.39
CA ARG A 161 -10.37 -7.48 -18.51
C ARG A 161 -10.37 -8.37 -19.75
N GLN A 162 -10.40 -9.69 -19.55
CA GLN A 162 -10.41 -10.72 -20.60
C GLN A 162 -11.81 -11.02 -21.15
N ALA A 163 -12.85 -10.39 -20.60
CA ALA A 163 -14.23 -10.54 -21.06
C ALA A 163 -14.73 -9.40 -21.98
N PRO A 164 -13.99 -8.92 -23.00
CA PRO A 164 -14.60 -8.18 -24.07
C PRO A 164 -15.11 -9.12 -25.18
N GLY A 165 -16.17 -8.70 -25.87
CA GLY A 165 -16.50 -9.22 -27.19
C GLY A 165 -15.53 -8.71 -28.25
N ASN A 166 -15.96 -8.71 -29.51
CA ASN A 166 -15.14 -8.24 -30.64
C ASN A 166 -14.76 -6.76 -30.55
N ASP A 167 -15.50 -5.97 -29.77
CA ASP A 167 -15.25 -4.55 -29.55
C ASP A 167 -15.45 -4.19 -28.07
N LYS A 168 -14.39 -3.62 -27.47
CA LYS A 168 -14.37 -3.19 -26.06
C LYS A 168 -15.24 -1.97 -25.79
N SER A 169 -15.67 -1.24 -26.83
CA SER A 169 -16.52 -0.06 -26.69
C SER A 169 -18.00 -0.42 -26.45
N THR A 170 -18.42 -1.61 -26.91
CA THR A 170 -19.80 -2.10 -26.89
C THR A 170 -19.98 -3.32 -25.98
N ASN A 171 -19.03 -4.26 -26.00
CA ASN A 171 -19.09 -5.52 -25.27
C ASN A 171 -17.85 -5.65 -24.38
N ALA A 172 -17.89 -5.14 -23.15
CA ALA A 172 -16.79 -5.31 -22.21
C ALA A 172 -17.26 -5.24 -20.76
N CYS A 173 -16.61 -6.04 -19.91
CA CYS A 173 -16.78 -5.98 -18.47
C CYS A 173 -15.96 -4.86 -17.81
N ILE A 174 -14.88 -4.40 -18.46
CA ILE A 174 -14.21 -3.15 -18.11
C ILE A 174 -14.32 -2.22 -19.30
N LYS A 175 -15.06 -1.13 -19.14
CA LYS A 175 -15.28 -0.18 -20.23
C LYS A 175 -14.08 0.77 -20.34
N PRO A 176 -13.36 0.80 -21.48
CA PRO A 176 -12.31 1.78 -21.71
C PRO A 176 -12.91 3.19 -21.79
N SER A 177 -12.20 4.18 -21.28
CA SER A 177 -12.72 5.56 -21.27
C SER A 177 -12.69 6.27 -22.63
N ALA A 178 -11.93 5.76 -23.61
CA ALA A 178 -11.93 6.27 -24.99
C ALA A 178 -11.43 5.23 -26.01
N GLY A 179 -12.04 5.20 -27.20
CA GLY A 179 -11.46 4.58 -28.40
C GLY A 179 -11.17 3.07 -28.33
N GLY A 180 -11.92 2.31 -27.50
CA GLY A 180 -11.77 0.86 -27.38
C GLY A 180 -10.44 0.38 -26.75
N ASN A 181 -9.55 1.29 -26.34
CA ASN A 181 -8.26 0.96 -25.77
C ASN A 181 -8.17 1.42 -24.32
N TYR A 182 -7.53 0.62 -23.48
CA TYR A 182 -7.29 1.02 -22.10
C TYR A 182 -6.22 2.11 -22.03
N LYS A 183 -6.39 3.06 -21.13
CA LYS A 183 -5.44 4.10 -20.80
C LYS A 183 -4.12 3.49 -20.31
N PRO A 184 -2.97 4.13 -20.61
CA PRO A 184 -1.68 3.69 -20.09
C PRO A 184 -1.65 3.56 -18.56
N ALA A 185 -2.43 4.36 -17.82
CA ALA A 185 -2.53 4.29 -16.37
C ALA A 185 -3.13 2.95 -15.89
N PHE A 186 -4.18 2.44 -16.56
CA PHE A 186 -4.75 1.12 -16.24
C PHE A 186 -3.76 0.00 -16.53
N GLU A 187 -3.10 0.08 -17.69
CA GLU A 187 -2.07 -0.89 -18.07
C GLU A 187 -0.88 -0.90 -17.11
N ALA A 188 -0.44 0.28 -16.67
CA ALA A 188 0.61 0.41 -15.66
C ALA A 188 0.17 -0.17 -14.30
N ALA A 189 -1.06 0.08 -13.86
CA ALA A 189 -1.59 -0.46 -12.61
C ALA A 189 -1.70 -2.01 -12.63
N CYS A 190 -1.85 -2.62 -13.81
CA CYS A 190 -1.89 -4.07 -13.97
C CYS A 190 -0.51 -4.75 -13.97
N LYS A 191 0.59 -3.99 -13.96
CA LYS A 191 1.94 -4.57 -13.93
C LYS A 191 2.28 -5.09 -12.54
N ALA A 192 3.10 -6.14 -12.49
CA ALA A 192 3.70 -6.57 -11.23
C ALA A 192 4.60 -5.45 -10.67
N PRO A 193 4.67 -5.29 -9.33
CA PRO A 193 5.60 -4.35 -8.74
C PRO A 193 7.04 -4.78 -8.99
N ASP A 194 7.94 -3.81 -8.97
CA ASP A 194 9.36 -4.08 -8.99
C ASP A 194 9.82 -4.53 -7.59
N TYR A 195 10.04 -5.83 -7.42
CA TYR A 195 10.52 -6.42 -6.17
C TYR A 195 11.99 -6.06 -5.83
N ASN A 196 12.69 -5.38 -6.75
CA ASN A 196 14.02 -4.84 -6.51
C ASN A 196 14.01 -3.37 -6.08
N SER A 197 12.85 -2.71 -6.14
CA SER A 197 12.70 -1.34 -5.67
C SER A 197 12.88 -1.23 -4.15
N GLN A 198 13.06 0.01 -3.67
CA GLN A 198 13.07 0.33 -2.25
C GLN A 198 11.81 1.10 -1.90
N GLN A 199 11.05 0.59 -0.93
CA GLN A 199 9.87 1.25 -0.42
C GLN A 199 9.84 1.13 1.10
N SER A 200 9.57 2.24 1.79
CA SER A 200 9.52 2.20 3.25
C SER A 200 8.24 1.53 3.73
N THR A 201 8.30 0.87 4.90
CA THR A 201 7.14 0.25 5.54
C THR A 201 6.07 1.28 5.87
N GLU A 202 6.46 2.48 6.32
CA GLU A 202 5.52 3.56 6.64
C GLU A 202 4.76 4.03 5.39
N GLN A 203 5.46 4.29 4.29
CA GLN A 203 4.82 4.67 3.02
C GLN A 203 3.86 3.60 2.53
N THR A 204 4.26 2.32 2.64
CA THR A 204 3.42 1.20 2.21
C THR A 204 2.16 1.08 3.06
N LEU A 205 2.28 1.19 4.38
CA LEU A 205 1.13 1.13 5.29
C LEU A 205 0.20 2.33 5.11
N SER A 206 0.73 3.54 4.92
CA SER A 206 -0.08 4.72 4.61
C SER A 206 -0.80 4.57 3.28
N ALA A 207 -0.12 4.13 2.22
CA ALA A 207 -0.74 3.89 0.92
C ALA A 207 -1.86 2.83 0.99
N ILE A 208 -1.69 1.80 1.80
CA ILE A 208 -2.72 0.79 2.08
C ILE A 208 -3.90 1.39 2.87
N ALA A 209 -3.63 2.23 3.85
CA ALA A 209 -4.66 2.83 4.70
C ALA A 209 -5.47 3.93 3.99
N GLU A 210 -4.81 4.68 3.10
CA GLU A 210 -5.41 5.74 2.29
C GLU A 210 -6.13 5.21 1.05
N ALA A 211 -5.84 3.97 0.63
CA ALA A 211 -6.50 3.36 -0.51
C ALA A 211 -8.01 3.24 -0.24
N GLN A 212 -8.78 4.07 -0.93
CA GLN A 212 -10.22 3.96 -0.94
C GLN A 212 -10.63 2.81 -1.87
N LEU A 213 -11.61 2.01 -1.44
CA LEU A 213 -12.28 1.14 -2.38
C LEU A 213 -13.00 1.97 -3.43
N PRO A 214 -13.17 1.44 -4.65
CA PRO A 214 -13.95 2.12 -5.64
C PRO A 214 -15.39 2.30 -5.14
N SER A 215 -15.88 3.55 -5.10
CA SER A 215 -17.27 3.80 -4.73
C SER A 215 -18.21 3.38 -5.86
N SER A 216 -19.36 2.84 -5.49
CA SER A 216 -20.48 2.46 -6.36
C SER A 216 -20.93 3.54 -7.35
N ALA A 217 -20.73 4.82 -7.03
CA ALA A 217 -21.04 5.98 -7.87
C ALA A 217 -20.25 6.08 -9.19
N ALA A 218 -19.27 5.20 -9.42
CA ALA A 218 -18.45 5.19 -10.63
C ALA A 218 -18.72 4.00 -11.57
N LEU A 219 -19.89 3.36 -11.47
CA LEU A 219 -20.41 2.51 -12.55
C LEU A 219 -20.47 3.35 -13.82
N ALA A 220 -20.03 2.78 -14.94
CA ALA A 220 -20.19 3.47 -16.21
C ALA A 220 -21.69 3.49 -16.51
N ALA A 221 -22.31 4.67 -16.52
CA ALA A 221 -23.72 4.91 -16.87
C ALA A 221 -24.02 4.63 -18.36
N GLN A 222 -23.43 3.58 -18.92
CA GLN A 222 -23.49 3.26 -20.34
C GLN A 222 -23.68 1.76 -20.51
N ALA A 223 -24.74 1.40 -21.24
CA ALA A 223 -25.04 0.04 -21.64
C ALA A 223 -23.84 -0.60 -22.35
N THR A 224 -23.11 -1.45 -21.65
CA THR A 224 -22.20 -2.42 -22.25
C THR A 224 -22.61 -3.80 -21.79
N ASP A 225 -22.61 -4.76 -22.71
CA ASP A 225 -23.14 -6.11 -22.47
C ASP A 225 -22.12 -7.00 -21.74
N CYS A 226 -21.65 -6.60 -20.56
CA CYS A 226 -20.89 -7.52 -19.73
C CYS A 226 -21.82 -8.63 -19.24
N LYS A 227 -21.64 -9.83 -19.78
CA LYS A 227 -22.41 -11.01 -19.34
C LYS A 227 -22.09 -11.43 -17.90
N LEU A 228 -20.93 -11.03 -17.36
CA LEU A 228 -20.61 -11.23 -15.94
C LEU A 228 -21.44 -10.30 -15.02
N ALA A 229 -22.03 -9.24 -15.53
CA ALA A 229 -22.78 -8.28 -14.72
C ALA A 229 -24.29 -8.38 -14.89
N THR A 230 -24.77 -9.28 -15.74
CA THR A 230 -26.18 -9.39 -16.13
C THR A 230 -26.75 -10.76 -15.80
N ASN A 231 -28.08 -10.83 -15.66
CA ASN A 231 -28.88 -12.02 -15.34
C ASN A 231 -28.53 -12.69 -14.01
N GLY A 232 -28.03 -11.92 -13.04
CA GLY A 232 -27.58 -12.42 -11.74
C GLY A 232 -26.62 -13.61 -11.87
N LEU A 233 -26.88 -14.67 -11.12
CA LEU A 233 -26.05 -15.89 -11.13
C LEU A 233 -26.30 -16.82 -12.33
N THR A 234 -27.33 -16.57 -13.14
CA THR A 234 -27.70 -17.44 -14.27
C THR A 234 -26.58 -17.52 -15.31
N ASN A 235 -25.92 -16.40 -15.61
CA ASN A 235 -24.80 -16.39 -16.56
C ASN A 235 -23.53 -17.03 -15.99
N TYR A 236 -23.43 -17.19 -14.68
CA TYR A 236 -22.28 -17.82 -14.02
C TYR A 236 -22.41 -19.33 -13.88
N ILE A 237 -23.60 -19.80 -13.46
CA ILE A 237 -23.81 -21.19 -13.04
C ILE A 237 -25.07 -21.83 -13.66
N GLY A 238 -25.69 -21.18 -14.64
CA GLY A 238 -26.88 -21.66 -15.34
C GLY A 238 -28.13 -21.52 -14.47
N ARG A 239 -28.35 -22.47 -13.55
CA ARG A 239 -29.48 -22.42 -12.60
C ARG A 239 -28.94 -22.28 -11.17
N PRO A 240 -29.16 -21.16 -10.48
CA PRO A 240 -28.44 -20.85 -9.25
C PRO A 240 -28.62 -21.80 -8.06
N GLY A 241 -29.53 -22.79 -8.11
CA GLY A 241 -29.73 -23.74 -7.02
C GLY A 241 -29.92 -23.01 -5.68
N ASN A 242 -29.08 -23.32 -4.69
CA ASN A 242 -29.06 -22.63 -3.39
C ASN A 242 -27.99 -21.52 -3.30
N THR A 243 -27.23 -21.27 -4.37
CA THR A 243 -26.20 -20.23 -4.38
C THR A 243 -26.88 -18.87 -4.44
N GLN A 244 -26.73 -18.07 -3.38
CA GLN A 244 -27.37 -16.76 -3.30
C GLN A 244 -26.48 -15.61 -3.80
N ALA A 245 -25.16 -15.78 -3.78
CA ALA A 245 -24.23 -14.77 -4.27
C ALA A 245 -22.85 -15.34 -4.64
N ILE A 246 -22.17 -14.65 -5.56
CA ILE A 246 -20.75 -14.84 -5.88
C ILE A 246 -19.98 -13.57 -5.49
N LYS A 247 -18.82 -13.75 -4.86
CA LYS A 247 -17.96 -12.64 -4.40
C LYS A 247 -16.68 -12.57 -5.22
N TRP A 248 -16.43 -11.40 -5.77
CA TRP A 248 -15.25 -11.04 -6.55
C TRP A 248 -14.28 -10.21 -5.71
N GLY A 249 -12.97 -10.40 -5.95
CA GLY A 249 -11.92 -9.60 -5.29
C GLY A 249 -12.03 -9.64 -3.77
N ASP A 250 -12.37 -10.80 -3.21
CA ASP A 250 -12.61 -11.00 -1.78
C ASP A 250 -13.81 -10.22 -1.19
N GLY A 251 -14.83 -9.95 -2.01
CA GLY A 251 -16.04 -9.25 -1.62
C GLY A 251 -16.05 -7.76 -1.93
N ILE A 252 -15.08 -7.27 -2.72
CA ILE A 252 -15.11 -5.93 -3.33
C ILE A 252 -16.37 -5.75 -4.18
N LEU A 253 -16.77 -6.82 -4.89
CA LEU A 253 -17.98 -6.86 -5.69
C LEU A 253 -18.75 -8.15 -5.38
N THR A 254 -20.06 -8.04 -5.18
CA THR A 254 -20.94 -9.18 -4.90
C THR A 254 -22.04 -9.24 -5.95
N ALA A 255 -22.07 -10.30 -6.75
CA ALA A 255 -23.17 -10.62 -7.65
C ALA A 255 -24.19 -11.49 -6.91
N ASP A 256 -25.46 -11.07 -6.89
CA ASP A 256 -26.53 -11.85 -6.27
C ASP A 256 -27.29 -12.71 -7.30
N ALA A 257 -28.16 -13.59 -6.79
CA ALA A 257 -28.91 -14.54 -7.61
C ALA A 257 -30.06 -13.93 -8.42
N ILE A 258 -30.47 -12.70 -8.13
CA ILE A 258 -31.78 -12.18 -8.50
C ILE A 258 -31.66 -11.09 -9.56
N ASP A 259 -30.68 -10.19 -9.40
CA ASP A 259 -30.59 -8.96 -10.19
C ASP A 259 -29.23 -8.82 -10.89
N ASP A 260 -29.21 -7.96 -11.90
CA ASP A 260 -27.97 -7.44 -12.49
C ASP A 260 -27.13 -6.73 -11.43
N LEU A 261 -25.82 -6.61 -11.67
CA LEU A 261 -24.95 -5.84 -10.79
C LEU A 261 -25.42 -4.38 -10.73
N ARG A 262 -25.44 -3.83 -9.51
CA ARG A 262 -25.85 -2.45 -9.24
C ARG A 262 -24.79 -1.74 -8.44
N ALA A 263 -24.99 -0.45 -8.24
CA ALA A 263 -24.18 0.36 -7.32
C ALA A 263 -23.99 -0.35 -5.96
N ALA A 264 -25.08 -0.85 -5.37
CA ALA A 264 -25.06 -1.55 -4.08
C ALA A 264 -24.28 -2.89 -4.07
N SER A 265 -23.97 -3.46 -5.24
CA SER A 265 -23.16 -4.69 -5.35
C SER A 265 -21.69 -4.45 -5.01
N TRP A 266 -21.23 -3.19 -5.05
CA TRP A 266 -19.88 -2.79 -4.69
C TRP A 266 -19.77 -2.54 -3.19
N SER A 267 -18.66 -3.00 -2.60
CA SER A 267 -18.38 -2.71 -1.20
C SER A 267 -17.84 -1.28 -1.02
N ASP A 268 -18.50 -0.50 -0.18
CA ASP A 268 -17.99 0.80 0.28
C ASP A 268 -16.89 0.65 1.36
N ASN A 269 -16.63 -0.58 1.82
CA ASN A 269 -15.66 -0.87 2.88
C ASN A 269 -14.58 -1.81 2.39
N ILE A 270 -13.30 -1.49 2.63
CA ILE A 270 -12.18 -2.43 2.46
C ILE A 270 -12.60 -3.76 3.09
N PRO A 271 -12.53 -4.91 2.37
CA PRO A 271 -13.17 -6.12 2.84
C PRO A 271 -12.71 -6.45 4.26
N LYS A 272 -13.65 -6.56 5.19
CA LYS A 272 -13.42 -7.04 6.56
C LYS A 272 -13.21 -8.56 6.58
N ASN A 273 -12.59 -9.13 5.54
CA ASN A 273 -12.33 -10.55 5.46
C ASN A 273 -11.28 -10.92 6.53
N PRO A 274 -11.41 -12.05 7.25
CA PRO A 274 -10.37 -12.59 8.15
C PRO A 274 -8.95 -12.62 7.57
N SER A 275 -8.79 -12.74 6.25
CA SER A 275 -7.49 -12.53 5.58
C SER A 275 -6.98 -11.09 5.84
N LEU A 276 -7.73 -10.08 5.45
CA LEU A 276 -7.34 -8.65 5.57
C LEU A 276 -7.47 -8.05 6.98
N THR A 277 -8.17 -8.71 7.93
CA THR A 277 -8.40 -8.21 9.30
C THR A 277 -7.38 -8.66 10.34
N GLN A 278 -6.38 -9.48 9.99
CA GLN A 278 -5.25 -9.73 10.91
C GLN A 278 -4.39 -8.48 11.21
N ARG A 279 -4.72 -7.33 10.62
CA ARG A 279 -4.05 -6.02 10.78
C ARG A 279 -3.94 -5.44 12.20
N LYS A 280 -4.70 -5.93 13.21
CA LYS A 280 -4.72 -5.30 14.55
C LYS A 280 -4.08 -6.12 15.68
N ARG A 281 -3.55 -7.32 15.42
CA ARG A 281 -3.05 -8.22 16.47
C ARG A 281 -1.64 -8.78 16.24
N ALA A 282 -0.93 -8.31 15.21
CA ALA A 282 0.46 -8.69 14.93
C ALA A 282 1.40 -7.51 15.15
#